data_AF-A0A075G8G0-F1
#
_entry.id   AF-A0A075G8G0-F1
#
_cell.length_a   1.000
_cell.length_b   1.000
_cell.length_c   1.000
_cell.angle_alpha   90.00
_cell.angle_beta   90.00
_cell.angle_gamma   90.00
#
_symmetry.space_group_name_H-M   'P 1'
#
loop_
_entity.id
_entity.type
_entity.pdbx_description
1 polymer ?
#
loop_
_entity_poly.entity_id
_entity_poly.type
_entity_poly.pdbx_seq_one_letter_code
_entity_poly.pdbx_strand_id
1 'polypeptide(L)'
;MAFFEISTTKYEENIKLLQVAMTKMAALCNVTVGFKFGDPVSRFGWTFFQMLLDQELYVGIEDEFSDMIKKCKGNKPDEKFVNFLDQYFESKGCSVKVKLVKD
;
A
#
# COMPACT_ATOMS: atom_id res chain seq x y z
N MET A 1 -12.56 4.79 3.91
CA MET A 1 -11.12 5.15 3.91
C MET A 1 -10.40 4.10 4.72
N ALA A 2 -9.24 3.65 4.26
CA ALA A 2 -8.42 2.66 4.95
C ALA A 2 -7.04 3.23 5.25
N PHE A 3 -6.51 2.94 6.44
CA PHE A 3 -5.21 3.42 6.90
C PHE A 3 -4.22 2.26 6.98
N PHE A 4 -3.05 2.48 6.42
CA PHE A 4 -1.96 1.52 6.45
C PHE A 4 -0.72 2.17 7.07
N GLU A 5 0.01 1.41 7.88
CA GLU A 5 1.36 1.75 8.30
C GLU A 5 2.33 1.11 7.32
N ILE A 6 3.20 1.93 6.75
CA ILE A 6 4.33 1.50 5.91
C ILE A 6 5.59 1.63 6.75
N SER A 7 6.43 0.60 6.72
CA SER A 7 7.73 0.60 7.40
C SER A 7 8.85 0.20 6.45
N THR A 8 9.98 0.91 6.53
CA THR A 8 11.13 0.67 5.66
C THR A 8 12.44 1.13 6.29
N THR A 9 13.56 0.54 5.87
CA THR A 9 14.92 1.00 6.20
C THR A 9 15.51 1.94 5.13
N LYS A 10 14.82 2.15 4.00
CA LYS A 10 15.28 2.95 2.85
C LYS A 10 14.25 3.99 2.40
N TYR A 11 13.87 4.90 3.30
CA TYR A 11 12.75 5.83 3.06
C TYR A 11 12.91 6.70 1.80
N GLU A 12 14.05 7.37 1.64
CA GLU A 12 14.30 8.30 0.52
C GLU A 12 14.15 7.67 -0.88
N GLU A 13 14.49 6.39 -0.99
CA GLU A 13 14.34 5.60 -2.22
C GLU A 13 12.89 5.12 -2.36
N ASN A 14 12.37 4.46 -1.32
CA ASN A 14 11.08 3.80 -1.37
C ASN A 14 9.91 4.77 -1.48
N ILE A 15 9.97 5.97 -0.90
CA ILE A 15 8.85 6.92 -1.00
C ILE A 15 8.58 7.35 -2.45
N LYS A 16 9.64 7.51 -3.26
CA LYS A 16 9.52 7.85 -4.68
C LYS A 16 8.95 6.70 -5.48
N LEU A 17 9.42 5.47 -5.21
CA LEU A 17 8.91 4.27 -5.88
C LEU A 17 7.45 3.99 -5.50
N LEU A 18 7.08 4.17 -4.23
CA LEU A 18 5.71 4.04 -3.75
C LEU A 18 4.79 5.07 -4.39
N GLN A 19 5.22 6.34 -4.52
CA GLN A 19 4.45 7.36 -5.22
C GLN A 19 4.14 6.94 -6.67
N VAL A 20 5.15 6.43 -7.39
CA VAL A 20 4.97 5.94 -8.77
C VAL A 20 4.08 4.70 -8.81
N ALA A 21 4.29 3.74 -7.90
CA ALA A 21 3.52 2.51 -7.83
C ALA A 21 2.04 2.78 -7.57
N MET A 22 1.73 3.64 -6.60
CA MET A 22 0.37 4.02 -6.25
C MET A 22 -0.30 4.85 -7.34
N THR A 23 0.44 5.77 -7.99
CA THR A 23 -0.09 6.54 -9.12
C THR A 23 -0.50 5.61 -10.28
N LYS A 24 0.34 4.62 -10.61
CA LYS A 24 0.01 3.62 -11.64
C LYS A 24 -1.16 2.73 -11.24
N MET A 25 -1.23 2.33 -9.97
CA MET A 25 -2.34 1.54 -9.44
C MET A 25 -3.66 2.32 -9.52
N ALA A 26 -3.67 3.59 -9.12
CA ALA A 26 -4.85 4.45 -9.22
C ALA A 26 -5.33 4.62 -10.67
N ALA A 27 -4.40 4.81 -11.61
CA ALA A 27 -4.72 4.89 -13.03
C ALA A 27 -5.36 3.60 -13.56
N LEU A 28 -4.90 2.42 -13.13
CA LEU A 28 -5.52 1.14 -13.49
C LEU A 28 -6.95 1.01 -12.95
N CYS A 29 -7.20 1.60 -11.78
CA CYS A 29 -8.53 1.65 -11.17
C CYS A 29 -9.42 2.79 -11.73
N ASN A 30 -8.97 3.54 -12.74
CA ASN A 30 -9.61 4.76 -13.26
C ASN A 30 -9.84 5.86 -12.20
N VAL A 31 -9.05 5.87 -11.13
CA VAL A 31 -9.10 6.89 -10.07
C VAL A 31 -8.00 7.92 -10.30
N THR A 32 -8.37 9.21 -10.29
CA THR A 32 -7.43 10.31 -10.62
C THR A 32 -6.40 10.53 -9.51
N VAL A 33 -6.85 10.60 -8.26
CA VAL A 33 -6.01 10.64 -7.04
C VAL A 33 -6.85 10.02 -5.94
N GLY A 34 -6.34 8.97 -5.27
CA GLY A 34 -7.08 8.33 -4.17
C GLY A 34 -6.22 7.82 -3.02
N PHE A 35 -4.97 8.29 -2.94
CA PHE A 35 -4.07 7.96 -1.85
C PHE A 35 -3.31 9.18 -1.34
N LYS A 36 -2.85 9.11 -0.09
CA LYS A 36 -1.99 10.12 0.53
C LYS A 36 -0.98 9.46 1.48
N PHE A 37 0.24 9.94 1.49
CA PHE A 37 1.23 9.57 2.52
C PHE A 37 1.23 10.61 3.65
N GLY A 38 1.33 10.11 4.88
CA GLY A 38 1.55 10.92 6.07
C GLY A 38 3.04 11.20 6.30
N ASP A 39 3.31 12.05 7.30
CA ASP A 39 4.69 12.40 7.66
C ASP A 39 5.47 11.20 8.20
N PRO A 40 6.77 11.07 7.85
CA PRO A 40 7.60 9.99 8.32
C PRO A 40 8.09 10.20 9.76
N VAL A 41 8.20 9.09 10.49
CA VAL A 41 8.82 9.01 11.80
C VAL A 41 9.94 7.97 11.75
N SER A 42 11.18 8.41 11.93
CA SER A 42 12.34 7.52 11.95
C SER A 42 12.74 7.11 13.37
N ARG A 43 12.87 5.81 13.62
CA ARG A 43 13.34 5.25 14.90
C ARG A 43 14.13 3.96 14.66
N PHE A 44 15.26 3.81 15.35
CA PHE A 44 16.08 2.59 15.33
C PHE A 44 16.42 2.06 13.92
N GLY A 45 16.79 2.95 12.98
CA GLY A 45 17.14 2.57 11.61
C GLY A 45 15.95 2.24 10.69
N TRP A 46 14.72 2.34 11.21
CA TRP A 46 13.49 2.23 10.45
C TRP A 46 12.81 3.57 10.32
N THR A 47 12.02 3.73 9.27
CA THR A 47 11.10 4.84 9.07
C THR A 47 9.70 4.30 8.88
N PHE A 48 8.76 4.89 9.61
CA PHE A 48 7.34 4.53 9.65
C PHE A 48 6.52 5.71 9.15
N PHE A 49 5.51 5.48 8.32
CA PHE A 49 4.61 6.52 7.85
C PHE A 49 3.26 5.91 7.47
N GLN A 50 2.23 6.74 7.48
CA GLN A 50 0.89 6.30 7.11
C GLN A 50 0.69 6.40 5.59
N MET A 51 -0.08 5.48 5.05
CA MET A 51 -0.71 5.59 3.73
C MET A 51 -2.22 5.52 3.92
N LEU A 52 -2.91 6.56 3.49
CA LEU A 52 -4.37 6.61 3.43
C LEU A 52 -4.80 6.22 2.02
N LEU A 53 -5.75 5.30 1.92
CA LEU A 53 -6.52 5.05 0.70
C LEU A 53 -7.94 5.55 0.91
N ASP A 54 -8.44 6.34 -0.03
CA ASP A 54 -9.86 6.67 -0.04
C ASP A 54 -10.71 5.44 -0.40
N GLN A 55 -12.03 5.60 -0.26
CA GLN A 55 -12.93 4.47 -0.49
C GLN A 55 -12.99 4.07 -1.97
N GLU A 56 -12.91 5.04 -2.88
CA GLU A 56 -12.99 4.80 -4.32
C GLU A 56 -11.80 3.97 -4.80
N LEU A 57 -10.58 4.36 -4.42
CA LEU A 57 -9.37 3.64 -4.77
C LEU A 57 -9.29 2.29 -4.06
N TYR A 58 -9.70 2.19 -2.79
CA TYR A 58 -9.71 0.92 -2.08
C TYR A 58 -10.59 -0.12 -2.79
N VAL A 59 -11.84 0.24 -3.11
CA VAL A 59 -12.77 -0.64 -3.83
C VAL A 59 -12.27 -0.91 -5.26
N GLY A 60 -11.76 0.11 -5.95
CA GLY A 60 -11.18 -0.07 -7.29
C GLY A 60 -10.04 -1.08 -7.32
N ILE A 61 -9.19 -1.09 -6.28
CA ILE A 61 -8.13 -2.09 -6.13
C ILE A 61 -8.71 -3.48 -5.86
N GLU A 62 -9.70 -3.58 -4.96
CA GLU A 62 -10.36 -4.85 -4.68
C GLU A 62 -10.99 -5.49 -5.93
N ASP A 63 -11.57 -4.68 -6.81
CA ASP A 63 -12.20 -5.13 -8.04
C ASP A 63 -11.16 -5.47 -9.13
N GLU A 64 -10.30 -4.51 -9.49
CA GLU A 64 -9.31 -4.63 -10.58
C GLU A 64 -8.30 -5.75 -10.31
N PHE A 65 -7.90 -5.94 -9.05
CA PHE A 65 -6.92 -6.94 -8.64
C PHE A 65 -7.53 -8.13 -7.90
N SER A 66 -8.85 -8.33 -7.98
CA SER A 66 -9.57 -9.35 -7.21
C SER A 66 -8.95 -10.74 -7.32
N ASP A 67 -8.53 -11.15 -8.53
CA ASP A 67 -7.91 -12.45 -8.77
C ASP A 67 -6.52 -12.59 -8.15
N MET A 68 -5.76 -11.50 -8.06
CA MET A 68 -4.46 -11.48 -7.41
C MET A 68 -4.63 -11.51 -5.89
N ILE A 69 -5.52 -10.67 -5.35
CA ILE A 69 -5.82 -10.59 -3.92
C ILE A 69 -6.32 -11.95 -3.40
N LYS A 70 -7.22 -12.63 -4.14
CA LYS A 70 -7.73 -13.96 -3.77
C LYS A 70 -6.62 -15.01 -3.58
N LYS A 71 -5.54 -14.90 -4.36
CA LYS A 71 -4.38 -15.82 -4.34
C LYS A 71 -3.37 -15.49 -3.22
N CYS A 72 -3.43 -14.29 -2.65
CA CYS A 72 -2.57 -13.92 -1.54
C CYS A 72 -2.87 -14.75 -0.27
N LYS A 73 -1.83 -14.95 0.54
CA LYS A 73 -1.94 -15.64 1.83
C LYS A 73 -2.85 -14.86 2.78
N GLY A 74 -3.45 -15.54 3.75
CA GLY A 74 -4.34 -14.94 4.74
C GLY A 74 -5.73 -15.56 4.70
N ASN A 75 -6.39 -15.58 5.86
CA ASN A 75 -7.73 -16.16 5.99
C ASN A 75 -8.81 -15.09 5.83
N LYS A 76 -8.51 -13.84 6.21
CA LYS A 76 -9.45 -12.71 6.15
C LYS A 76 -9.20 -11.85 4.90
N PRO A 77 -10.24 -11.17 4.37
CA PRO A 77 -10.10 -10.24 3.24
C PRO A 77 -9.00 -9.20 3.47
N ASP A 78 -9.01 -8.52 4.62
CA ASP A 78 -7.99 -7.53 5.01
C ASP A 78 -6.57 -8.08 4.93
N GLU A 79 -6.35 -9.31 5.42
CA GLU A 79 -5.02 -9.94 5.44
C GLU A 79 -4.53 -10.21 4.02
N LYS A 80 -5.43 -10.67 3.15
CA LYS A 80 -5.12 -10.89 1.73
C LYS A 80 -4.80 -9.58 1.02
N PHE A 81 -5.57 -8.52 1.30
CA PHE A 81 -5.35 -7.20 0.74
C PHE A 81 -4.00 -6.61 1.16
N VAL A 82 -3.65 -6.69 2.46
CA VAL A 82 -2.34 -6.25 2.96
C VAL A 82 -1.21 -7.04 2.30
N ASN A 83 -1.34 -8.36 2.23
CA ASN A 83 -0.33 -9.21 1.57
C ASN A 83 -0.20 -8.93 0.07
N PHE A 84 -1.31 -8.58 -0.59
CA PHE A 84 -1.29 -8.12 -1.97
C PHE A 84 -0.48 -6.82 -2.10
N LEU A 85 -0.74 -5.82 -1.25
CA LEU A 85 0.02 -4.56 -1.28
C LEU A 85 1.51 -4.78 -1.02
N ASP A 86 1.88 -5.59 -0.03
CA ASP A 86 3.27 -5.97 0.24
C ASP A 86 3.94 -6.55 -1.01
N GLN A 87 3.33 -7.58 -1.62
CA GLN A 87 3.86 -8.24 -2.81
C GLN A 87 3.88 -7.31 -4.03
N TYR A 88 2.86 -6.47 -4.18
CA TYR A 88 2.78 -5.51 -5.26
C TYR A 88 3.94 -4.51 -5.16
N PHE A 89 4.15 -3.91 -3.99
CA PHE A 89 5.24 -2.96 -3.75
C PHE A 89 6.61 -3.61 -3.92
N GLU A 90 6.81 -4.83 -3.39
CA GLU A 90 8.03 -5.60 -3.62
C GLU A 90 8.30 -5.83 -5.11
N SER A 91 7.25 -6.16 -5.90
CA SER A 91 7.37 -6.34 -7.35
C SER A 91 7.73 -5.05 -8.10
N LYS A 92 7.54 -3.87 -7.48
CA LYS A 92 7.96 -2.56 -8.01
C LYS A 92 9.33 -2.11 -7.48
N GLY A 93 10.04 -2.99 -6.76
CA GLY A 93 11.34 -2.69 -6.16
C GLY A 93 11.25 -1.95 -4.82
N CYS A 94 10.05 -1.77 -4.26
CA CYS A 94 9.89 -1.14 -2.95
C CYS A 94 10.15 -2.17 -1.85
N SER A 95 11.23 -2.00 -1.09
CA SER A 95 11.49 -2.85 0.08
C SER A 95 10.81 -2.26 1.31
N VAL A 96 9.53 -2.59 1.48
CA VAL A 96 8.67 -2.07 2.55
C VAL A 96 7.88 -3.19 3.21
N LYS A 97 7.31 -2.92 4.39
CA LYS A 97 6.28 -3.75 5.01
C LYS A 97 5.03 -2.91 5.23
N VAL A 98 3.88 -3.49 4.92
CA VAL A 98 2.56 -2.90 5.03
C VAL A 98 1.83 -3.55 6.20
N LYS A 99 1.13 -2.73 7.00
CA LYS A 99 0.19 -3.21 8.01
C LYS A 99 -1.08 -2.41 7.92
N LEU A 100 -2.23 -3.07 8.05
CA LEU A 100 -3.50 -2.38 8.25
C LEU A 100 -3.53 -1.78 9.65
N VAL A 101 -3.81 -0.49 9.75
CA VAL A 101 -4.09 0.19 11.02
C VAL A 101 -5.58 0.03 11.27
N LYS A 102 -5.92 -0.76 12.28
CA LYS A 102 -7.29 -0.87 12.77
C LYS A 102 -7.46 0.17 13.88
N ASP A 103 -8.53 0.95 13.79
CA ASP A 103 -9.02 1.72 14.94
C ASP A 103 -9.38 0.78 16.11
#